data_AF-A0AA36NK83-F1
#
_entry.id   AF-A0AA36NK83-F1
#
_cell.length_a   1.000
_cell.length_b   1.000
_cell.length_c   1.000
_cell.angle_alpha   90.00
_cell.angle_beta   90.00
_cell.angle_gamma   90.00
#
_symmetry.space_group_name_H-M   'P 1'
#
loop_
_entity.id
_entity.type
_entity.pdbx_description
1 polymer ?
#
loop_
_entity_poly.entity_id
_entity_poly.type
_entity_poly.pdbx_seq_one_letter_code
_entity_poly.pdbx_strand_id
1 'polypeptide(L)'
;MGSVAGDAALAGLVASLTKMAEDHPYLKPTGTEFAPHPLLYWVRRCREYAMARKTDEAQSCLKRVNDSLEYELAQIRDAFRRFDHDGSEHLDNYEFKLMCAYIGWGEEEASVMDLDNDQKVTLAEFERFVGHMGGLQQLFQHRRQRVARKQWGLDAPAIIEVGARVQSYYYEDSKKSSSLREAQVLELNVVPSNGAGLWLWRGRRCTAGAAGRAAQLDLQRHPRQ
;
A
#
# COMPACT_ATOMS: atom_id res chain seq x y z
N MET A 1 37.50 -31.15 7.42
CA MET A 1 37.18 -31.17 5.98
C MET A 1 35.84 -30.47 5.64
N GLY A 2 35.26 -29.63 6.52
CA GLY A 2 33.94 -29.01 6.29
C GLY A 2 33.90 -27.61 5.66
N SER A 3 35.04 -26.97 5.36
CA SER A 3 35.06 -25.56 4.90
C SER A 3 34.75 -25.38 3.42
N VAL A 4 35.27 -26.25 2.55
CA VAL A 4 35.28 -26.03 1.09
C VAL A 4 33.86 -26.02 0.50
N ALA A 5 32.97 -26.87 1.00
CA ALA A 5 31.57 -26.91 0.53
C ALA A 5 30.77 -25.66 0.94
N GLY A 6 31.01 -25.14 2.16
CA GLY A 6 30.36 -23.93 2.65
C GLY A 6 30.82 -22.67 1.91
N ASP A 7 32.12 -22.58 1.61
CA ASP A 7 32.69 -21.45 0.87
C ASP A 7 32.17 -21.40 -0.59
N ALA A 8 31.98 -22.56 -1.24
CA ALA A 8 31.39 -22.64 -2.58
C ALA A 8 29.90 -22.24 -2.61
N ALA A 9 29.11 -22.70 -1.62
CA ALA A 9 27.70 -22.32 -1.50
C ALA A 9 27.53 -20.82 -1.28
N LEU A 10 28.37 -20.23 -0.43
CA LEU A 10 28.37 -18.79 -0.16
C LEU A 10 28.72 -17.99 -1.42
N ALA A 11 29.72 -18.42 -2.20
CA ALA A 11 30.09 -17.77 -3.45
C ALA A 11 28.94 -17.78 -4.47
N GLY A 12 28.25 -18.92 -4.62
CA GLY A 12 27.08 -19.04 -5.50
C GLY A 12 25.92 -18.12 -5.08
N LEU A 13 25.69 -17.99 -3.77
CA LEU A 13 24.67 -17.10 -3.22
C LEU A 13 25.00 -15.63 -3.49
N VAL A 14 26.25 -15.21 -3.25
CA VAL A 14 26.69 -13.83 -3.50
C VAL A 14 26.60 -13.51 -5.00
N ALA A 15 27.00 -14.43 -5.88
CA ALA A 15 26.85 -14.26 -7.32
C ALA A 15 25.38 -14.08 -7.74
N SER A 16 24.47 -14.87 -7.15
CA SER A 16 23.03 -14.77 -7.42
C SER A 16 22.45 -13.43 -6.95
N LEU A 17 22.83 -12.95 -5.76
CA LEU A 17 22.42 -11.63 -5.26
C LEU A 17 22.94 -10.49 -6.13
N THR A 18 24.18 -10.59 -6.60
CA THR A 18 24.79 -9.56 -7.46
C THR A 18 24.06 -9.51 -8.79
N LYS A 19 23.84 -10.66 -9.44
CA LYS A 19 23.09 -10.75 -10.69
C LYS A 19 21.68 -10.17 -10.54
N MET A 20 20.96 -10.54 -9.48
CA MET A 20 19.63 -9.99 -9.22
C MET A 20 19.63 -8.47 -9.06
N ALA A 21 20.62 -7.91 -8.37
CA ALA A 21 20.74 -6.46 -8.23
C ALA A 21 21.11 -5.76 -9.55
N GLU A 22 21.78 -6.45 -10.47
CA GLU A 22 22.08 -5.96 -11.82
C GLU A 22 20.83 -5.98 -12.71
N ASP A 23 20.11 -7.09 -12.72
CA ASP A 23 18.86 -7.27 -13.48
C ASP A 23 17.76 -6.33 -12.98
N HIS A 24 17.76 -6.01 -11.67
CA HIS A 24 16.77 -5.15 -11.01
C HIS A 24 17.43 -4.00 -10.24
N PRO A 25 17.81 -2.89 -10.93
CA PRO A 25 18.56 -1.78 -10.34
C PRO A 25 17.89 -1.14 -9.11
N TYR A 26 16.56 -1.15 -9.03
CA TYR A 26 15.80 -0.64 -7.88
C TYR A 26 15.97 -1.46 -6.59
N LEU A 27 16.61 -2.64 -6.66
CA LEU A 27 17.02 -3.41 -5.48
C LEU A 27 18.41 -3.00 -4.97
N LYS A 28 19.10 -2.05 -5.63
CA LYS A 28 20.31 -1.44 -5.09
C LYS A 28 19.91 -0.39 -4.05
N PRO A 29 20.70 -0.20 -2.98
CA PRO A 29 20.55 0.92 -2.08
C PRO A 29 21.05 2.20 -2.78
N THR A 30 20.38 2.60 -3.84
CA THR A 30 20.57 3.88 -4.50
C THR A 30 19.77 4.91 -3.71
N GLY A 31 20.36 6.08 -3.44
CA GLY A 31 19.68 7.20 -2.79
C GLY A 31 18.65 7.86 -3.70
N THR A 32 17.76 7.06 -4.28
CA THR A 32 16.69 7.51 -5.17
C THR A 32 15.74 8.41 -4.41
N GLU A 33 15.13 9.35 -5.11
CA GLU A 33 14.10 10.25 -4.56
C GLU A 33 12.85 9.49 -4.08
N PHE A 34 12.65 8.27 -4.59
CA PHE A 34 11.54 7.40 -4.22
C PHE A 34 11.79 6.60 -2.94
N ALA A 35 10.68 6.20 -2.30
CA ALA A 35 10.72 5.32 -1.15
C ALA A 35 11.43 3.99 -1.50
N PRO A 36 12.29 3.46 -0.61
CA PRO A 36 13.03 2.24 -0.90
C PRO A 36 12.08 1.07 -1.14
N HIS A 37 12.40 0.25 -2.15
CA HIS A 37 11.61 -0.93 -2.48
C HIS A 37 11.50 -1.89 -1.28
N PRO A 38 10.32 -2.44 -0.96
CA PRO A 38 10.14 -3.33 0.20
C PRO A 38 11.11 -4.53 0.21
N LEU A 39 11.43 -5.08 -0.97
CA LEU A 39 12.39 -6.18 -1.11
C LEU A 39 13.83 -5.83 -0.72
N LEU A 40 14.19 -4.54 -0.70
CA LEU A 40 15.52 -4.10 -0.28
C LEU A 40 15.84 -4.54 1.16
N TYR A 41 14.82 -4.61 2.02
CA TYR A 41 14.95 -5.15 3.37
C TYR A 41 15.49 -6.59 3.35
N TRP A 42 14.88 -7.45 2.54
CA TRP A 42 15.26 -8.85 2.43
C TRP A 42 16.61 -9.05 1.74
N VAL A 43 16.95 -8.22 0.75
CA VAL A 43 18.28 -8.19 0.12
C VAL A 43 19.36 -7.84 1.15
N ARG A 44 19.12 -6.82 1.98
CA ARG A 44 20.05 -6.45 3.07
C ARG A 44 20.23 -7.58 4.07
N ARG A 45 19.13 -8.20 4.52
CA ARG A 45 19.18 -9.38 5.41
C ARG A 45 19.95 -10.54 4.80
N CYS A 46 19.73 -10.83 3.52
CA CYS A 46 20.45 -11.90 2.82
C CYS A 46 21.97 -11.64 2.83
N ARG A 47 22.40 -10.40 2.58
CA ARG A 47 23.81 -9.99 2.66
C ARG A 47 24.37 -10.09 4.08
N GLU A 48 23.62 -9.66 5.09
CA GLU A 48 24.01 -9.80 6.50
C GLU A 48 24.25 -11.27 6.88
N TYR A 49 23.34 -12.17 6.51
CA TYR A 49 23.49 -13.60 6.76
C TYR A 49 24.66 -14.21 5.99
N ALA A 50 24.87 -13.80 4.73
CA ALA A 50 26.01 -14.22 3.93
C ALA A 50 27.34 -13.80 4.59
N MET A 51 27.46 -12.55 5.06
CA MET A 51 28.64 -12.06 5.79
C MET A 51 28.86 -12.80 7.11
N ALA A 52 27.78 -13.18 7.80
CA ALA A 52 27.82 -13.99 9.02
C ALA A 52 28.06 -15.49 8.77
N ARG A 53 28.27 -15.92 7.51
CA ARG A 53 28.40 -17.32 7.08
C ARG A 53 27.21 -18.22 7.47
N LYS A 54 26.04 -17.62 7.62
CA LYS A 54 24.75 -18.30 7.88
C LYS A 54 24.09 -18.65 6.55
N THR A 55 24.61 -19.69 5.89
CA THR A 55 24.27 -20.01 4.49
C THR A 55 22.80 -20.42 4.32
N ASP A 56 22.23 -21.14 5.28
CA ASP A 56 20.85 -21.64 5.19
C ASP A 56 19.82 -20.51 5.33
N GLU A 57 20.06 -19.58 6.26
CA GLU A 57 19.25 -18.38 6.43
C GLU A 57 19.41 -17.43 5.25
N ALA A 58 20.64 -17.25 4.75
CA ALA A 58 20.88 -16.45 3.57
C ALA A 58 20.14 -17.03 2.36
N GLN A 59 20.19 -18.35 2.14
CA GLN A 59 19.50 -19.03 1.04
C GLN A 59 17.98 -18.89 1.16
N SER A 60 17.44 -19.01 2.39
CA SER A 60 16.03 -18.81 2.66
C SER A 60 15.58 -17.37 2.36
N CYS A 61 16.41 -16.38 2.71
CA CYS A 61 16.16 -14.99 2.34
C CYS A 61 16.21 -14.77 0.84
N LEU A 62 17.20 -15.32 0.15
CA LEU A 62 17.34 -15.21 -1.31
C LEU A 62 16.12 -15.79 -2.02
N LYS A 63 15.69 -17.00 -1.63
CA LYS A 63 14.49 -17.63 -2.16
C LYS A 63 13.26 -16.74 -1.97
N ARG A 64 13.08 -16.17 -0.77
CA ARG A 64 11.95 -15.26 -0.50
C ARG A 64 11.97 -14.02 -1.39
N VAL A 65 13.14 -13.45 -1.67
CA VAL A 65 13.27 -12.31 -2.59
C VAL A 65 12.88 -12.73 -4.00
N ASN A 66 13.40 -13.85 -4.50
CA ASN A 66 13.04 -14.39 -5.82
C ASN A 66 11.53 -14.62 -5.95
N ASP A 67 10.94 -15.39 -5.03
CA ASP A 67 9.51 -15.71 -5.06
C ASP A 67 8.64 -14.44 -5.04
N SER A 68 9.04 -13.43 -4.26
CA SER A 68 8.29 -12.17 -4.17
C SER A 68 8.47 -11.31 -5.42
N LEU A 69 9.67 -11.28 -5.97
CA LEU A 69 9.99 -10.54 -7.20
C LEU A 69 9.28 -11.16 -8.41
N GLU A 70 9.30 -12.48 -8.55
CA GLU A 70 8.56 -13.19 -9.60
C GLU A 70 7.06 -12.91 -9.52
N TYR A 71 6.50 -12.93 -8.30
CA TYR A 71 5.10 -12.58 -8.07
C TYR A 71 4.80 -11.12 -8.48
N GLU A 72 5.63 -10.17 -8.05
CA GLU A 72 5.44 -8.75 -8.41
C GLU A 72 5.57 -8.51 -9.92
N LEU A 73 6.57 -9.11 -10.58
CA LEU A 73 6.73 -9.00 -12.04
C LEU A 73 5.54 -9.61 -12.79
N ALA A 74 5.00 -10.74 -12.33
CA ALA A 74 3.78 -11.30 -12.91
C ALA A 74 2.59 -10.34 -12.77
N GLN A 75 2.41 -9.70 -11.60
CA GLN A 75 1.37 -8.70 -11.39
C GLN A 75 1.57 -7.46 -12.27
N ILE A 76 2.82 -7.02 -12.46
CA ILE A 76 3.14 -5.88 -13.33
C ILE A 76 2.79 -6.20 -14.78
N ARG A 77 3.16 -7.41 -15.26
CA ARG A 77 2.80 -7.89 -16.60
C ARG A 77 1.29 -7.97 -16.81
N ASP A 78 0.58 -8.51 -15.83
CA ASP A 78 -0.89 -8.59 -15.90
C ASP A 78 -1.54 -7.21 -15.89
N ALA A 79 -0.95 -6.23 -15.18
CA ALA A 79 -1.41 -4.85 -15.23
C ALA A 79 -1.11 -4.21 -16.60
N PHE A 80 0.09 -4.42 -17.15
CA PHE A 80 0.50 -3.91 -18.46
C PHE A 80 -0.41 -4.40 -19.58
N ARG A 81 -0.70 -5.71 -19.62
CA ARG A 81 -1.62 -6.33 -20.59
C ARG A 81 -3.05 -5.81 -20.55
N ARG A 82 -3.47 -5.17 -19.45
CA ARG A 82 -4.80 -4.54 -19.39
C ARG A 82 -4.85 -3.22 -20.15
N PHE A 83 -3.69 -2.59 -20.37
CA PHE A 83 -3.59 -1.32 -21.09
C PHE A 83 -3.17 -1.54 -22.55
N ASP A 84 -2.34 -2.54 -22.81
CA ASP A 84 -1.97 -3.02 -24.16
C ASP A 84 -3.18 -3.73 -24.81
N HIS A 85 -4.02 -2.97 -25.50
CA HIS A 85 -5.25 -3.45 -26.15
C HIS A 85 -4.97 -4.13 -27.49
N ASP A 86 -3.93 -3.67 -28.19
CA ASP A 86 -3.55 -4.23 -29.49
C ASP A 86 -2.62 -5.44 -29.38
N GLY A 87 -2.06 -5.70 -28.20
CA GLY A 87 -1.17 -6.82 -27.93
C GLY A 87 0.21 -6.63 -28.55
N SER A 88 0.64 -5.38 -28.77
CA SER A 88 1.92 -5.05 -29.39
C SER A 88 3.12 -5.18 -28.44
N GLU A 89 2.89 -5.52 -27.18
CA GLU A 89 3.88 -5.60 -26.09
C GLU A 89 4.50 -4.24 -25.70
N HIS A 90 3.95 -3.15 -26.24
CA HIS A 90 4.34 -1.77 -25.99
C HIS A 90 3.07 -0.92 -25.84
N LEU A 91 3.07 0.07 -24.94
CA LEU A 91 1.95 1.00 -24.86
C LEU A 91 2.19 2.13 -25.85
N ASP A 92 1.27 2.28 -26.80
CA ASP A 92 1.28 3.45 -27.68
C ASP A 92 0.85 4.72 -26.92
N ASN A 93 0.95 5.89 -27.57
CA ASN A 93 0.59 7.17 -26.95
C ASN A 93 -0.85 7.21 -26.39
N TYR A 94 -1.79 6.49 -27.00
CA TYR A 94 -3.19 6.46 -26.57
C TYR A 94 -3.37 5.56 -25.33
N GLU A 95 -2.86 4.34 -25.39
CA GLU A 95 -2.90 3.37 -24.29
C GLU A 95 -2.12 3.87 -23.07
N PHE A 96 -0.97 4.51 -23.33
CA PHE A 96 -0.16 5.16 -22.33
C PHE A 96 -0.93 6.30 -21.62
N LYS A 97 -1.64 7.16 -22.38
CA LYS A 97 -2.50 8.20 -21.79
C LYS A 97 -3.63 7.60 -20.95
N LEU A 98 -4.24 6.49 -21.38
CA LEU A 98 -5.27 5.79 -20.59
C LEU A 98 -4.70 5.27 -19.27
N MET A 99 -3.51 4.67 -19.32
CA MET A 99 -2.80 4.21 -18.12
C MET A 99 -2.46 5.38 -17.18
N CYS A 100 -1.93 6.49 -17.68
CA CYS A 100 -1.61 7.68 -16.88
C CYS A 100 -2.87 8.26 -16.24
N ALA A 101 -3.97 8.37 -16.99
CA ALA A 101 -5.26 8.79 -16.46
C ALA A 101 -5.76 7.84 -15.35
N TYR A 102 -5.58 6.53 -15.54
CA TYR A 102 -5.94 5.52 -14.54
C TYR A 102 -5.13 5.68 -13.24
N ILE A 103 -3.81 5.88 -13.34
CA ILE A 103 -2.92 6.12 -12.18
C ILE A 103 -3.15 7.51 -11.57
N GLY A 104 -3.71 8.44 -12.33
CA GLY A 104 -3.98 9.82 -11.92
C GLY A 104 -2.77 10.74 -12.10
N TRP A 105 -1.93 10.46 -13.08
CA TRP A 105 -0.75 11.23 -13.47
C TRP A 105 -1.05 12.15 -14.65
N GLY A 106 -0.43 13.33 -14.66
CA GLY A 106 -0.45 14.24 -15.80
C GLY A 106 0.60 13.85 -16.84
N GLU A 107 0.61 14.56 -17.97
CA GLU A 107 1.51 14.29 -19.09
C GLU A 107 2.99 14.50 -18.71
N GLU A 108 3.29 15.44 -17.80
CA GLU A 108 4.66 15.67 -17.30
C GLU A 108 5.17 14.47 -16.49
N GLU A 109 4.41 13.96 -15.52
CA GLU A 109 4.85 12.81 -14.74
C GLU A 109 4.87 11.51 -15.54
N ALA A 110 4.03 11.44 -16.58
CA ALA A 110 4.03 10.35 -17.53
C ALA A 110 5.36 10.26 -18.29
N SER A 111 5.93 11.39 -18.72
CA SER A 111 7.21 11.41 -19.47
C SER A 111 8.38 10.72 -18.77
N VAL A 112 8.33 10.55 -17.44
CA VAL A 112 9.38 9.86 -16.66
C VAL A 112 9.37 8.34 -16.87
N MET A 113 8.27 7.79 -17.41
CA MET A 113 8.11 6.35 -17.63
C MET A 113 8.70 5.86 -18.96
N ASP A 114 8.75 6.75 -19.95
CA ASP A 114 9.43 6.54 -21.22
C ASP A 114 10.93 6.83 -21.01
N LEU A 115 11.74 5.77 -20.85
CA LEU A 115 13.12 5.91 -20.40
C LEU A 115 14.06 6.23 -21.58
N ASP A 116 13.70 5.85 -22.80
CA ASP A 116 14.48 6.09 -24.00
C ASP A 116 13.93 7.22 -24.89
N ASN A 117 12.78 7.80 -24.54
CA ASN A 117 12.07 8.89 -25.23
C ASN A 117 11.61 8.51 -26.65
N ASP A 118 11.26 7.25 -26.88
CA ASP A 118 10.74 6.78 -28.17
C ASP A 118 9.22 6.98 -28.33
N GLN A 119 8.56 7.58 -27.34
CA GLN A 119 7.12 7.81 -27.25
C GLN A 119 6.28 6.53 -27.15
N LYS A 120 6.91 5.43 -26.73
CA LYS A 120 6.26 4.18 -26.38
C LYS A 120 6.77 3.77 -25.01
N VAL A 121 5.98 2.96 -24.32
CA VAL A 121 6.43 2.37 -23.06
C VAL A 121 6.43 0.87 -23.20
N THR A 122 7.62 0.31 -23.23
CA THR A 122 7.82 -1.14 -23.26
C THR A 122 7.53 -1.75 -21.88
N LEU A 123 7.24 -3.05 -21.85
CA LEU A 123 7.07 -3.77 -20.59
C LEU A 123 8.31 -3.64 -19.68
N ALA A 124 9.51 -3.65 -20.24
CA ALA A 124 10.76 -3.56 -19.47
C ALA A 124 10.93 -2.19 -18.80
N GLU A 125 10.54 -1.11 -19.47
CA GLU A 125 10.54 0.23 -18.89
C GLU A 125 9.49 0.35 -17.80
N PHE A 126 8.29 -0.18 -18.05
CA PHE A 126 7.23 -0.23 -17.05
C PHE A 126 7.65 -1.00 -15.79
N GLU A 127 8.25 -2.19 -15.94
CA GLU A 127 8.77 -2.99 -14.83
C GLU A 127 9.84 -2.22 -14.03
N ARG A 128 10.79 -1.58 -14.71
CA ARG A 128 11.83 -0.78 -14.05
C ARG A 128 11.22 0.39 -13.30
N PHE A 129 10.32 1.11 -13.96
CA PHE A 129 9.70 2.29 -13.40
C PHE A 129 8.88 1.95 -12.15
N VAL A 130 8.03 0.93 -12.21
CA VAL A 130 7.24 0.46 -11.06
C VAL A 130 8.15 -0.05 -9.93
N GLY A 131 9.25 -0.73 -10.26
CA GLY A 131 10.26 -1.13 -9.29
C GLY A 131 10.91 0.06 -8.58
N HIS A 132 11.27 1.13 -9.30
CA HIS A 132 11.83 2.35 -8.68
C HIS A 132 10.81 3.07 -7.78
N MET A 133 9.52 2.99 -8.10
CA MET A 133 8.43 3.53 -7.27
C MET A 133 8.18 2.72 -5.98
N GLY A 134 8.88 1.61 -5.77
CA GLY A 134 8.68 0.72 -4.62
C GLY A 134 7.62 -0.36 -4.85
N GLY A 135 7.35 -0.69 -6.11
CA GLY A 135 6.44 -1.76 -6.53
C GLY A 135 4.99 -1.28 -6.76
N LEU A 136 4.14 -2.19 -7.27
CA LEU A 136 2.73 -1.89 -7.56
C LEU A 136 1.95 -1.37 -6.34
N GLN A 137 2.27 -1.89 -5.14
CA GLN A 137 1.60 -1.46 -3.91
C GLN A 137 1.78 0.05 -3.68
N GLN A 138 2.98 0.57 -3.91
CA GLN A 138 3.28 1.99 -3.76
C GLN A 138 2.65 2.81 -4.88
N LEU A 139 2.67 2.32 -6.12
CA LEU A 139 1.97 2.95 -7.23
C LEU A 139 0.47 3.16 -6.92
N PHE A 140 -0.20 2.11 -6.42
CA PHE A 140 -1.61 2.21 -6.03
C PHE A 140 -1.83 3.04 -4.77
N GLN A 141 -0.86 3.09 -3.84
CA GLN A 141 -0.92 3.99 -2.69
C GLN A 141 -0.89 5.45 -3.13
N HIS A 142 0.02 5.82 -4.03
CA HIS A 142 0.07 7.15 -4.62
C HIS A 142 -1.23 7.50 -5.34
N ARG A 143 -1.79 6.57 -6.12
CA ARG A 143 -3.10 6.75 -6.75
C ARG A 143 -4.20 7.01 -5.71
N ARG A 144 -4.30 6.18 -4.66
CA ARG A 144 -5.31 6.37 -3.59
C ARG A 144 -5.18 7.74 -2.93
N GLN A 145 -3.96 8.19 -2.64
CA GLN A 145 -3.70 9.52 -2.08
C GLN A 145 -4.14 10.63 -3.04
N ARG A 146 -3.86 10.50 -4.34
CA ARG A 146 -4.26 11.50 -5.36
C ARG A 146 -5.78 11.54 -5.57
N VAL A 147 -6.45 10.38 -5.65
CA VAL A 147 -7.91 10.30 -5.77
C VAL A 147 -8.58 10.91 -4.53
N ALA A 148 -8.05 10.61 -3.33
CA ALA A 148 -8.52 11.24 -2.10
C ALA A 148 -8.36 12.77 -2.15
N ARG A 149 -7.25 13.30 -2.69
CA ARG A 149 -7.07 14.76 -2.86
C ARG A 149 -8.05 15.37 -3.87
N LYS A 150 -8.22 14.76 -5.06
CA LYS A 150 -9.09 15.29 -6.12
C LYS A 150 -10.57 15.23 -5.77
N GLN A 151 -11.03 14.13 -5.17
CA GLN A 151 -12.44 13.95 -4.82
C GLN A 151 -12.91 14.87 -3.68
N TRP A 152 -11.97 15.38 -2.87
CA TRP A 152 -12.24 16.27 -1.74
C TRP A 152 -11.89 17.73 -2.06
N GLY A 153 -11.41 18.01 -3.27
CA GLY A 153 -11.36 19.34 -3.85
C GLY A 153 -10.49 20.36 -3.13
N LEU A 154 -9.36 20.00 -2.49
CA LEU A 154 -8.32 20.93 -2.00
C LEU A 154 -7.13 20.18 -1.38
N ASP A 155 -6.04 20.90 -1.14
CA ASP A 155 -4.92 20.63 -0.23
C ASP A 155 -5.31 20.34 1.24
N ALA A 156 -6.48 19.75 1.50
CA ALA A 156 -6.92 19.37 2.82
C ALA A 156 -6.32 18.00 3.18
N PRO A 157 -5.42 17.89 4.18
CA PRO A 157 -5.23 16.61 4.84
C PRO A 157 -6.61 16.11 5.28
N ALA A 158 -6.85 14.79 5.16
CA ALA A 158 -8.07 14.15 5.64
C ALA A 158 -8.14 14.23 7.18
N ILE A 159 -8.34 15.43 7.69
CA ILE A 159 -8.67 15.70 9.07
C ILE A 159 -10.17 15.53 9.10
N ILE A 160 -10.62 14.39 9.61
CA ILE A 160 -11.99 14.26 10.09
C ILE A 160 -12.12 15.33 11.16
N GLU A 161 -12.80 16.44 10.90
CA GLU A 161 -12.95 17.52 11.88
C GLU A 161 -14.12 17.22 12.84
N VAL A 162 -14.09 17.82 14.02
CA VAL A 162 -15.27 17.85 14.90
C VAL A 162 -16.41 18.56 14.17
N GLY A 163 -17.53 17.86 14.00
CA GLY A 163 -18.69 18.29 13.23
C GLY A 163 -18.82 17.59 11.88
N ALA A 164 -17.78 16.93 11.37
CA ALA A 164 -17.83 16.21 10.09
C ALA A 164 -18.80 15.02 10.15
N ARG A 165 -19.52 14.79 9.05
CA ARG A 165 -20.42 13.65 8.89
C ARG A 165 -19.66 12.50 8.21
N VAL A 166 -19.64 11.35 8.86
CA VAL A 166 -18.99 10.13 8.37
C VAL A 166 -20.00 9.00 8.28
N GLN A 167 -19.89 8.18 7.24
CA GLN A 167 -20.64 6.94 7.14
C GLN A 167 -19.77 5.79 7.60
N SER A 168 -20.22 5.07 8.62
CA SER A 168 -19.51 3.89 9.09
C SER A 168 -20.48 2.78 9.48
N TYR A 169 -19.97 1.57 9.46
CA TYR A 169 -20.62 0.46 10.13
C TYR A 169 -20.33 0.58 11.61
N TYR A 170 -21.38 0.53 12.43
CA TYR A 170 -21.23 0.43 13.87
C TYR A 170 -21.30 -1.03 14.32
N TYR A 171 -20.69 -1.31 15.47
CA TYR A 171 -20.75 -2.60 16.14
C TYR A 171 -21.63 -2.47 17.38
N GLU A 172 -22.58 -3.38 17.53
CA GLU A 172 -23.42 -3.52 18.72
C GLU A 172 -23.26 -4.98 19.18
N ASP A 173 -22.89 -5.19 20.45
CA ASP A 173 -22.59 -6.51 21.01
C ASP A 173 -21.61 -7.34 20.16
N SER A 174 -20.53 -6.70 19.67
CA SER A 174 -19.53 -7.29 18.76
C SER A 174 -20.07 -7.76 17.40
N LYS A 175 -21.32 -7.42 17.05
CA LYS A 175 -21.90 -7.68 15.73
C LYS A 175 -21.90 -6.42 14.89
N LYS A 176 -21.33 -6.52 13.68
CA LYS A 176 -21.34 -5.44 12.70
C LYS A 176 -22.76 -5.23 12.18
N SER A 177 -23.23 -3.98 12.19
CA SER A 177 -24.51 -3.61 11.57
C SER A 177 -24.54 -3.94 10.08
N SER A 178 -25.72 -4.28 9.56
CA SER A 178 -25.94 -4.59 8.13
C SER A 178 -26.09 -3.35 7.26
N SER A 179 -26.40 -2.20 7.84
CA SER A 179 -26.60 -0.93 7.15
C SER A 179 -25.58 0.11 7.59
N LEU A 180 -25.06 0.89 6.63
CA LEU A 180 -24.30 2.10 6.93
C LEU A 180 -25.20 3.11 7.67
N ARG A 181 -24.68 3.71 8.74
CA ARG A 181 -25.31 4.85 9.39
C ARG A 181 -24.41 6.06 9.29
N GLU A 182 -25.05 7.21 9.15
CA GLU A 182 -24.38 8.50 9.21
C GLU A 182 -24.16 8.89 10.68
N ALA A 183 -22.94 9.27 11.02
CA ALA A 183 -22.53 9.74 12.33
C ALA A 183 -21.85 11.10 12.21
N GLN A 184 -22.06 11.97 13.20
CA GLN A 184 -21.34 13.22 13.30
C GLN A 184 -20.18 13.06 14.28
N VAL A 185 -18.99 13.53 13.91
CA VAL A 185 -17.79 13.45 14.74
C VAL A 185 -17.93 14.49 15.84
N LEU A 186 -18.13 14.07 17.09
CA LEU A 186 -18.31 15.00 18.21
C LEU A 186 -16.98 15.43 18.85
N GLU A 187 -15.94 14.61 18.75
CA GLU A 187 -14.63 14.86 19.35
C GLU A 187 -13.56 13.99 18.67
N LEU A 188 -12.33 14.51 18.52
CA LEU A 188 -11.17 13.77 18.03
C LEU A 188 -10.24 13.42 19.18
N ASN A 189 -10.43 12.23 19.74
CA ASN A 189 -9.47 11.69 20.70
C ASN A 189 -8.37 10.93 19.94
N VAL A 190 -7.33 11.64 19.51
CA VAL A 190 -6.10 11.02 18.99
C VAL A 190 -5.31 10.49 20.18
N VAL A 191 -5.52 9.22 20.53
CA VAL A 191 -4.65 8.54 21.49
C VAL A 191 -3.44 8.04 20.69
N PRO A 192 -2.21 8.58 20.91
CA PRO A 192 -1.03 8.03 20.26
C PRO A 192 -0.87 6.57 20.67
N SER A 193 -0.99 5.65 19.71
CA SER A 193 -0.79 4.23 19.95
C SER A 193 0.69 3.97 20.17
N ASN A 194 1.14 3.99 21.43
CA ASN A 194 2.42 3.43 21.80
C ASN A 194 2.33 1.90 21.68
N GLY A 195 2.55 1.40 20.46
CA GLY A 195 3.07 0.06 20.18
C GLY A 195 2.48 -1.11 20.97
N ALA A 196 1.15 -1.25 21.04
CA ALA A 196 0.49 -2.53 21.29
C ALA A 196 -0.98 -2.41 20.86
N GLY A 197 -1.43 -3.35 20.02
CA GLY A 197 -2.69 -3.25 19.31
C GLY A 197 -3.93 -3.21 20.19
N LEU A 198 -4.81 -2.26 19.90
CA LEU A 198 -6.25 -2.44 19.63
C LEU A 198 -6.83 -1.04 19.39
N TRP A 199 -7.39 -0.79 18.19
CA TRP A 199 -8.18 0.42 17.95
C TRP A 199 -9.55 0.26 18.64
N LEU A 200 -9.61 0.57 19.93
CA LEU A 200 -10.85 0.51 20.71
C LEU A 200 -11.51 1.90 20.70
N TRP A 201 -12.44 2.10 19.76
CA TRP A 201 -13.35 3.23 19.76
C TRP A 201 -14.28 3.11 20.98
N ARG A 202 -14.03 3.87 22.05
CA ARG A 202 -15.01 4.05 23.14
C ARG A 202 -15.99 5.14 22.74
N GLY A 203 -17.04 4.77 22.01
CA GLY A 203 -18.18 5.66 21.77
C GLY A 203 -18.92 5.93 23.07
N ARG A 204 -18.89 7.18 23.56
CA ARG A 204 -19.93 7.64 24.50
C ARG A 204 -21.25 7.75 23.72
N ARG A 205 -22.34 7.30 24.35
CA ARG A 205 -23.70 7.24 23.79
C ARG A 205 -24.02 8.47 22.94
N CYS A 206 -24.18 8.26 21.63
CA CYS A 206 -24.82 9.22 20.75
C CYS A 206 -26.32 9.23 21.08
N THR A 207 -26.85 10.36 21.52
CA THR A 207 -28.29 10.57 21.57
C THR A 207 -28.80 10.60 20.14
N ALA A 208 -29.48 9.54 19.70
CA ALA A 208 -30.24 9.56 18.47
C ALA A 208 -31.32 10.63 18.62
N GLY A 209 -31.22 11.70 17.83
CA GLY A 209 -32.25 12.71 17.71
C GLY A 209 -33.49 12.12 17.05
N ALA A 210 -34.34 11.47 17.84
CA ALA A 210 -35.69 11.14 17.44
C ALA A 210 -36.58 12.38 17.67
N ALA A 211 -36.94 13.06 16.60
CA ALA A 211 -38.08 13.95 16.59
C ALA A 211 -39.34 13.11 16.87
N GLY A 212 -39.91 13.23 18.07
CA GLY A 212 -41.11 12.45 18.41
C GLY A 212 -41.57 12.57 19.86
N ARG A 213 -42.23 13.69 20.16
CA ARG A 213 -43.22 13.91 21.24
C ARG A 213 -42.78 13.70 22.69
N ALA A 214 -42.75 14.82 23.40
CA ALA A 214 -42.85 14.91 24.84
C ALA A 214 -44.13 14.22 25.36
N ALA A 215 -43.98 13.43 26.42
CA ALA A 215 -45.02 13.19 27.40
C ALA A 215 -44.34 13.06 28.76
N GLN A 216 -44.31 14.17 29.48
CA GLN A 216 -44.09 14.24 30.91
C GLN A 216 -45.38 13.74 31.57
N LEU A 217 -45.29 12.66 32.36
CA LEU A 217 -46.36 12.25 33.26
C LEU A 217 -45.73 11.78 34.57
N ASP A 218 -45.71 12.75 35.48
CA ASP A 218 -45.61 12.60 36.91
C ASP A 218 -46.86 11.87 37.41
N LEU A 219 -46.69 10.76 38.13
CA LEU A 219 -47.80 10.17 38.88
C LEU A 219 -47.25 9.42 40.11
N GLN A 220 -47.14 10.16 41.20
CA GLN A 220 -47.20 9.62 42.55
C GLN A 220 -48.52 8.85 42.76
N ARG A 221 -48.46 7.59 43.20
CA ARG A 221 -49.49 6.98 44.05
C ARG A 221 -48.87 5.97 45.03
N HIS A 222 -49.00 6.30 46.32
CA HIS A 222 -48.93 5.38 47.45
C HIS A 222 -49.99 4.28 47.34
N PRO A 223 -49.72 3.08 47.89
CA PRO A 223 -50.74 2.29 48.56
C PRO A 223 -50.54 2.32 50.08
N ARG A 224 -51.66 2.57 50.76
CA ARG A 224 -51.89 2.22 52.17
C ARG A 224 -51.82 0.70 52.32
N GLN A 225 -51.06 0.19 53.27
CA GLN A 225 -51.54 -0.31 54.57
C GLN A 225 -50.36 -0.38 55.52
#